data_AF-A0A023NEV3-F1
#
_entry.id   AF-A0A023NEV3-F1
#
_cell.length_a   1.000
_cell.length_b   1.000
_cell.length_c   1.000
_cell.angle_alpha   90.00
_cell.angle_beta   90.00
_cell.angle_gamma   90.00
#
_symmetry.space_group_name_H-M   'P 1'
#
loop_
_entity.id
_entity.type
_entity.pdbx_description
1 polymer ?
#
loop_
_entity_poly.entity_id
_entity_poly.type
_entity_poly.pdbx_seq_one_letter_code
_entity_poly.pdbx_strand_id
1 'polypeptide(L)'
;MMMYIVFILSVIFVMGFVGFSSKPSPIYGGLGLIVSGGVGCGIVLNFGGSFLGLMVFLIYLGGMMVVFGYTTAMATEQYPEV
;
A
#
# COMPACT_ATOMS: atom_id res chain seq x y z
N MET A 1 20.16 -15.29 4.82
CA MET A 1 19.14 -14.25 5.06
C MET A 1 18.81 -13.43 3.81
N MET A 2 19.80 -12.95 3.04
CA MET A 2 19.57 -12.13 1.82
C MET A 2 18.68 -12.80 0.75
N MET A 3 18.80 -14.13 0.56
CA MET A 3 17.99 -14.90 -0.39
C MET A 3 16.47 -14.92 -0.09
N TYR A 4 16.05 -14.62 1.14
CA TYR A 4 14.64 -14.66 1.54
C TYR A 4 14.01 -13.26 1.60
N ILE A 5 14.73 -12.20 1.27
CA ILE A 5 14.22 -10.82 1.35
C ILE A 5 12.95 -10.66 0.53
N VAL A 6 12.94 -11.14 -0.71
CA VAL A 6 11.76 -11.07 -1.58
C VAL A 6 10.58 -11.87 -1.01
N PHE A 7 10.86 -13.02 -0.40
CA PHE A 7 9.83 -13.85 0.24
C PHE A 7 9.25 -13.18 1.49
N ILE A 8 10.09 -12.56 2.33
CA ILE A 8 9.62 -11.81 3.49
C ILE A 8 8.77 -10.61 3.05
N LEU A 9 9.23 -9.88 2.04
CA LEU A 9 8.48 -8.76 1.45
C LEU A 9 7.14 -9.21 0.87
N SER A 10 7.07 -10.37 0.21
CA SER A 10 5.79 -10.88 -0.32
C SER A 10 4.82 -11.28 0.78
N VAL A 11 5.29 -11.84 1.90
CA VAL A 11 4.43 -12.12 3.07
C VAL A 11 3.88 -10.83 3.68
N ILE A 12 4.72 -9.80 3.83
CA ILE A 12 4.28 -8.48 4.32
C ILE A 12 3.26 -7.86 3.35
N PHE A 13 3.50 -8.00 2.04
CA PHE A 13 2.58 -7.53 1.01
C PHE A 13 1.19 -8.17 1.17
N VAL A 14 1.13 -9.50 1.32
CA VAL A 14 -0.14 -10.22 1.51
C VAL A 14 -0.83 -9.80 2.82
N MET A 15 -0.10 -9.64 3.92
CA MET A 15 -0.67 -9.13 5.18
C MET A 15 -1.29 -7.73 5.00
N GLY A 16 -0.66 -6.85 4.23
CA GLY A 16 -1.22 -5.53 3.89
C GLY A 16 -2.52 -5.63 3.08
N PHE A 17 -2.62 -6.56 2.13
CA PHE A 17 -3.85 -6.80 1.38
C PHE A 17 -4.98 -7.38 2.24
N VAL A 18 -4.65 -8.28 3.16
CA VAL A 18 -5.63 -8.83 4.11
C VAL A 18 -6.20 -7.71 4.99
N GLY A 19 -5.35 -6.82 5.51
CA GLY A 19 -5.76 -5.67 6.33
C GLY A 19 -6.60 -4.62 5.60
N PHE A 20 -6.36 -4.40 4.30
CA PHE A 20 -7.24 -3.56 3.48
C PHE A 20 -8.58 -4.27 3.17
N SER A 21 -8.53 -5.58 2.87
CA SER A 21 -9.70 -6.36 2.47
C SER A 21 -10.73 -6.55 3.59
N SER A 22 -10.30 -6.49 4.85
CA SER A 22 -11.17 -6.56 6.03
C SER A 22 -12.10 -5.36 6.21
N LYS A 23 -11.97 -4.32 5.36
CA LYS A 23 -12.84 -3.12 5.35
C LYS A 23 -13.06 -2.47 6.74
N PRO A 24 -12.00 -2.18 7.52
CA PRO A 24 -12.16 -1.52 8.83
C PRO A 24 -12.70 -0.10 8.65
N SER A 25 -12.08 0.71 7.79
CA SER A 25 -12.63 1.96 7.27
C SER A 25 -11.73 2.47 6.14
N PRO A 26 -12.20 3.41 5.29
CA PRO A 26 -11.40 3.90 4.17
C PRO A 26 -10.08 4.54 4.59
N ILE A 27 -9.98 5.13 5.79
CA ILE A 27 -8.73 5.72 6.30
C ILE A 27 -7.69 4.64 6.64
N TYR A 28 -8.07 3.64 7.44
CA TYR A 28 -7.17 2.53 7.78
C TYR A 28 -6.85 1.66 6.56
N GLY A 29 -7.83 1.46 5.68
CA GLY A 29 -7.62 0.82 4.39
C GLY A 29 -6.61 1.58 3.53
N GLY A 30 -6.68 2.91 3.52
CA GLY A 30 -5.72 3.76 2.84
C GLY A 30 -4.30 3.62 3.39
N LEU A 31 -4.14 3.59 4.71
CA LEU A 31 -2.84 3.32 5.35
C LEU A 31 -2.30 1.93 4.96
N GLY A 32 -3.15 0.90 4.97
CA GLY A 32 -2.78 -0.45 4.54
C GLY A 32 -2.31 -0.52 3.08
N LEU A 33 -2.99 0.20 2.19
CA LEU A 33 -2.60 0.33 0.78
C LEU A 33 -1.29 1.10 0.57
N ILE A 34 -1.00 2.10 1.40
CA ILE A 34 0.28 2.82 1.33
C ILE A 34 1.45 1.89 1.71
N VAL A 35 1.28 1.15 2.81
CA VAL A 35 2.29 0.19 3.28
C VAL A 35 2.50 -0.93 2.26
N SER A 36 1.41 -1.53 1.74
CA SER A 36 1.52 -2.60 0.74
C SER A 36 2.10 -2.10 -0.58
N GLY A 37 1.74 -0.89 -1.03
CA GLY A 37 2.31 -0.26 -2.23
C GLY A 37 3.81 -0.01 -2.10
N GLY A 38 4.27 0.49 -0.94
CA GLY A 38 5.70 0.70 -0.66
C GLY A 38 6.50 -0.60 -0.65
N VAL A 39 5.96 -1.64 -0.01
CA VAL A 39 6.57 -2.99 0.01
C VAL A 39 6.59 -3.60 -1.39
N GLY A 40 5.52 -3.42 -2.17
CA GLY A 40 5.44 -3.85 -3.57
C GLY A 40 6.49 -3.18 -4.45
N CYS A 41 6.73 -1.87 -4.26
CA CYS A 41 7.83 -1.18 -4.93
C CYS A 41 9.18 -1.81 -4.55
N GLY A 42 9.40 -2.08 -3.26
CA GLY A 42 10.60 -2.78 -2.77
C GLY A 42 10.83 -4.14 -3.46
N ILE A 43 9.77 -4.93 -3.68
CA ILE A 43 9.87 -6.20 -4.42
C ILE A 43 10.36 -5.97 -5.85
N VAL A 44 9.75 -5.03 -6.58
CA VAL A 44 10.11 -4.72 -7.98
C VAL A 44 11.54 -4.18 -8.10
N LEU A 45 11.99 -3.39 -7.12
CA LEU A 45 13.37 -2.89 -7.06
C LEU A 45 14.38 -4.04 -6.90
N ASN A 46 14.06 -5.07 -6.11
CA ASN A 46 14.94 -6.23 -5.91
C ASN A 46 15.11 -7.08 -7.18
N PHE A 47 14.15 -7.05 -8.11
CA PHE A 47 14.24 -7.70 -9.41
C PHE A 47 14.93 -6.84 -10.50
N GLY A 48 15.49 -5.68 -10.14
CA GLY A 48 16.15 -4.76 -11.07
C GLY A 48 15.20 -3.85 -11.85
N GLY A 49 13.89 -3.89 -11.55
CA GLY A 49 12.87 -3.05 -12.17
C GLY A 49 12.80 -1.63 -11.59
N SER A 50 13.93 -0.93 -11.48
CA SER A 50 14.03 0.37 -10.79
C SER A 50 13.06 1.42 -11.32
N PHE A 51 12.95 1.55 -12.64
CA PHE A 51 12.01 2.49 -13.28
C PHE A 51 10.54 2.13 -13.03
N LEU A 52 10.18 0.85 -13.16
CA LEU A 52 8.82 0.37 -12.92
C LEU A 52 8.42 0.54 -11.45
N GLY A 53 9.31 0.25 -10.51
CA GLY A 53 9.07 0.47 -9.08
C GLY A 53 8.81 1.94 -8.74
N LEU A 54 9.59 2.86 -9.32
CA LEU A 54 9.40 4.30 -9.13
C LEU A 54 8.10 4.81 -9.77
N MET A 55 7.70 4.28 -10.93
CA MET A 55 6.41 4.61 -11.56
C MET A 55 5.24 4.19 -10.69
N VAL A 56 5.29 2.97 -10.10
CA VAL A 56 4.27 2.53 -9.14
C VAL A 56 4.26 3.45 -7.92
N PHE A 57 5.42 3.77 -7.36
CA PHE A 57 5.51 4.66 -6.21
C PHE A 57 4.88 6.03 -6.49
N LEU A 58 5.23 6.66 -7.60
CA LEU A 58 4.74 8.01 -7.95
C LEU A 58 3.27 8.02 -8.35
N ILE A 59 2.82 7.09 -9.21
CA ILE A 59 1.47 7.12 -9.76
C ILE A 59 0.47 6.53 -8.75
N TYR A 60 0.82 5.42 -8.11
CA TYR A 60 -0.07 4.76 -7.15
C TYR A 60 -0.11 5.49 -5.81
N LEU A 61 1.05 5.62 -5.14
CA LEU A 61 1.11 6.27 -3.82
C LEU A 61 1.00 7.80 -3.92
N GLY A 62 1.68 8.41 -4.89
CA GLY A 62 1.63 9.86 -5.06
C GLY A 62 0.34 10.36 -5.72
N GLY A 63 -0.17 9.64 -6.72
CA GLY A 63 -1.35 10.05 -7.48
C GLY A 63 -2.65 9.56 -6.86
N MET A 64 -2.90 8.25 -6.97
CA MET A 64 -4.20 7.67 -6.63
C MET A 64 -4.51 7.70 -5.13
N MET A 65 -3.53 7.41 -4.27
CA MET A 65 -3.76 7.41 -2.82
C MET A 65 -4.02 8.79 -2.24
N VAL A 66 -3.47 9.86 -2.84
CA VAL A 66 -3.74 11.24 -2.40
C VAL A 66 -5.19 11.60 -2.68
N VAL A 67 -5.68 11.35 -3.91
CA VAL A 67 -7.09 11.58 -4.26
C VAL A 67 -8.01 10.75 -3.37
N PHE A 68 -7.64 9.50 -3.07
CA PHE A 68 -8.37 8.65 -2.14
C PHE A 68 -8.41 9.23 -0.71
N GLY A 69 -7.30 9.76 -0.20
CA GLY A 69 -7.27 10.47 1.08
C GLY A 69 -8.19 11.69 1.12
N TYR A 70 -8.23 12.46 0.04
CA TYR A 70 -9.10 13.63 -0.06
C TYR A 70 -10.59 13.26 -0.07
N THR A 71 -10.99 12.26 -0.87
CA THR A 71 -12.40 11.84 -0.94
C THR A 71 -12.85 11.15 0.35
N THR A 72 -11.96 10.40 1.01
CA THR A 72 -12.25 9.78 2.31
C THR A 72 -12.44 10.83 3.39
N ALA A 73 -11.65 11.92 3.40
CA ALA A 73 -11.86 13.04 4.30
C ALA A 73 -13.25 13.69 4.13
N MET A 74 -13.76 13.79 2.89
CA MET A 74 -15.10 14.31 2.60
C MET A 74 -16.23 13.36 3.04
N ALA A 75 -15.95 12.06 3.15
CA ALA A 75 -16.90 11.03 3.57
C ALA A 75 -16.65 10.54 5.01
N THR A 76 -15.95 11.33 5.84
CA THR A 76 -15.65 10.95 7.22
C THR A 76 -16.91 10.93 8.09
N GLU A 77 -17.21 9.76 8.64
CA GLU A 77 -18.23 9.60 9.69
C GLU A 77 -17.62 9.92 11.07
N GLN A 78 -18.43 10.37 12.03
CA GLN A 78 -17.93 10.82 13.36
C GLN A 78 -17.19 9.74 14.16
N TYR A 79 -17.43 8.46 13.87
CA TYR A 79 -16.74 7.32 14.48
C TYR A 79 -16.36 6.31 13.40
N PRO A 80 -15.13 6.35 12.87
CA PRO A 80 -14.68 5.35 11.92
C PRO A 80 -14.57 3.99 12.61
N GLU A 81 -15.03 2.96 11.91
CA GLU A 81 -14.82 1.56 12.29
C GLU A 81 -13.31 1.24 12.27
N VAL A 82 -12.87 0.46 13.28
CA VAL A 82 -11.47 0.08 13.55
C VAL A 82 -11.16 -1.32 13.08
#